data_AF-A0A7W7J048-F1
#
_entry.id   AF-A0A7W7J048-F1
#
_cell.length_a   1.000
_cell.length_b   1.000
_cell.length_c   1.000
_cell.angle_alpha   90.00
_cell.angle_beta   90.00
_cell.angle_gamma   90.00
#
_symmetry.space_group_name_H-M   'P 1'
#
loop_
_entity.id
_entity.type
_entity.pdbx_description
1 polymer ?
#
loop_
_entity_poly.entity_id
_entity_poly.type
_entity_poly.pdbx_seq_one_letter_code
_entity_poly.pdbx_strand_id
1 'polypeptide(L)'
;MNQILFLSLLALPIIFQIIFGRKGIAESIKLTFSKVCLITFLSQFIFFIIAFKILSNKLRSESNGLIHCGMPFVGLIGLEILIAIIILVIILIQYLIKRSYNRN
;
A
#
# COMPACT_ATOMS: atom_id res chain seq x y z
N MET A 1 -4.21 19.88 -6.40
CA MET A 1 -3.99 18.42 -6.41
C MET A 1 -5.23 17.71 -5.91
N ASN A 2 -5.78 16.78 -6.68
CA ASN A 2 -7.02 16.11 -6.30
C ASN A 2 -6.75 15.18 -5.11
N GLN A 3 -7.35 15.44 -3.94
CA GLN A 3 -7.17 14.63 -2.72
C GLN A 3 -7.50 13.16 -2.97
N ILE A 4 -8.46 12.91 -3.87
CA ILE A 4 -8.85 11.58 -4.32
C ILE A 4 -7.65 10.83 -4.91
N LEU A 5 -6.86 11.47 -5.78
CA LEU A 5 -5.70 10.85 -6.42
C LEU A 5 -4.66 10.39 -5.38
N PHE A 6 -4.44 11.20 -4.35
CA PHE A 6 -3.48 10.90 -3.28
C PHE A 6 -3.92 9.67 -2.47
N LEU A 7 -5.20 9.59 -2.11
CA LEU A 7 -5.76 8.44 -1.41
C LEU A 7 -5.77 7.19 -2.29
N SER A 8 -6.09 7.33 -3.58
CA SER A 8 -6.04 6.22 -4.54
C SER A 8 -4.64 5.63 -4.66
N LEU A 9 -3.59 6.47 -4.62
CA LEU A 9 -2.20 6.02 -4.69
C LEU A 9 -1.83 5.10 -3.51
N LEU A 10 -2.22 5.50 -2.30
CA LEU A 10 -1.96 4.73 -1.08
C LEU A 10 -2.83 3.48 -0.95
N ALA A 11 -4.04 3.49 -1.52
CA ALA A 11 -4.95 2.35 -1.51
C ALA A 11 -4.59 1.28 -2.55
N LEU A 12 -3.81 1.62 -3.58
CA LEU A 12 -3.52 0.74 -4.70
C LEU A 12 -2.86 -0.60 -4.31
N PRO A 13 -1.89 -0.65 -3.38
CA PRO A 13 -1.31 -1.92 -2.91
C PRO A 13 -2.32 -2.81 -2.21
N ILE A 14 -3.26 -2.24 -1.45
CA ILE A 14 -4.35 -2.99 -0.80
C ILE A 14 -5.21 -3.66 -1.86
N ILE A 15 -5.67 -2.89 -2.85
CA ILE A 15 -6.51 -3.38 -3.94
C ILE A 15 -5.77 -4.47 -4.72
N PHE A 16 -4.49 -4.26 -5.02
CA PHE A 16 -3.65 -5.24 -5.69
C PHE A 16 -3.55 -6.55 -4.90
N GLN A 17 -3.30 -6.50 -3.59
CA GLN A 17 -3.21 -7.69 -2.75
C GLN A 17 -4.54 -8.43 -2.64
N ILE A 18 -5.68 -7.74 -2.57
CA ILE A 18 -7.00 -8.37 -2.52
C ILE A 18 -7.28 -9.13 -3.82
N ILE A 19 -7.06 -8.49 -4.97
CA ILE A 19 -7.40 -9.05 -6.29
C ILE A 19 -6.40 -10.13 -6.70
N PHE A 20 -5.12 -9.79 -6.75
CA PHE A 20 -4.09 -10.69 -7.26
C PHE A 20 -3.67 -11.72 -6.24
N GLY A 21 -3.78 -11.42 -4.94
CA GLY A 21 -3.49 -12.39 -3.89
C GLY A 21 -4.45 -13.56 -3.96
N ARG A 22 -5.76 -13.30 -4.07
CA ARG A 22 -6.78 -14.34 -4.33
C ARG A 22 -6.49 -15.13 -5.60
N LYS A 23 -6.20 -14.45 -6.72
CA LYS A 23 -5.90 -15.13 -7.99
C LYS A 23 -4.65 -16.01 -7.92
N GLY A 24 -3.64 -15.59 -7.16
CA GLY A 24 -2.40 -16.33 -6.93
C GLY A 24 -2.55 -17.50 -5.94
N ILE A 25 -3.59 -17.50 -5.09
CA ILE A 25 -3.98 -18.66 -4.28
C ILE A 25 -4.66 -19.71 -5.15
N ALA A 26 -5.60 -19.28 -6.01
CA ALA A 26 -6.34 -20.15 -6.92
C ALA A 26 -5.51 -20.61 -8.15
N GLU A 27 -4.23 -20.25 -8.22
CA GLU A 27 -3.30 -20.55 -9.33
C GLU A 27 -3.86 -20.17 -10.72
N SER A 28 -4.77 -19.20 -10.74
CA SER A 28 -5.47 -18.69 -11.93
C SER A 28 -4.65 -17.69 -12.76
N ILE A 29 -3.46 -17.35 -12.30
CA ILE A 29 -2.52 -16.42 -12.94
C ILE A 29 -1.09 -16.96 -12.81
N LYS A 30 -0.19 -16.49 -13.67
CA LYS A 30 1.24 -16.88 -13.65
C LYS A 30 2.01 -16.42 -12.39
N LEU A 31 1.48 -15.44 -11.66
CA LEU A 31 2.12 -14.92 -10.45
C LEU A 31 1.73 -15.78 -9.25
N THR A 32 2.74 -16.37 -8.60
CA THR A 32 2.53 -17.10 -7.35
C THR A 32 2.14 -16.15 -6.22
N PHE A 33 1.35 -16.64 -5.26
CA PHE A 33 0.96 -15.87 -4.06
C PHE A 33 2.13 -15.13 -3.39
N SER A 34 3.28 -15.80 -3.21
CA SER A 34 4.47 -15.19 -2.61
C SER A 34 5.04 -14.04 -3.44
N LYS A 35 5.04 -14.15 -4.79
CA LYS A 35 5.45 -13.07 -5.68
C LYS A 35 4.48 -11.88 -5.59
N VAL A 36 3.18 -12.14 -5.51
CA VAL A 36 2.18 -11.08 -5.32
C VAL A 36 2.43 -10.33 -4.01
N CYS A 37 2.65 -11.04 -2.90
CA CYS A 37 2.96 -10.41 -1.61
C CYS A 37 4.21 -9.52 -1.69
N LEU A 38 5.28 -10.01 -2.33
CA LEU A 38 6.52 -9.24 -2.50
C LEU A 38 6.31 -7.98 -3.34
N ILE A 39 5.55 -8.07 -4.43
CA ILE A 39 5.18 -6.91 -5.26
C ILE A 39 4.35 -5.91 -4.46
N THR A 40 3.39 -6.39 -3.64
CA THR A 40 2.61 -5.53 -2.75
C THR A 40 3.51 -4.74 -1.81
N PHE A 41 4.46 -5.39 -1.12
CA PHE A 41 5.39 -4.70 -0.23
C PHE A 41 6.27 -3.69 -0.94
N LEU A 42 6.83 -4.03 -2.10
CA LEU A 42 7.65 -3.11 -2.89
C LEU A 42 6.83 -1.91 -3.39
N SER A 43 5.62 -2.14 -3.89
CA SER A 43 4.74 -1.08 -4.39
C SER A 43 4.27 -0.15 -3.26
N GLN A 44 3.99 -0.68 -2.07
CA GLN A 44 3.67 0.10 -0.87
C GLN A 44 4.80 1.11 -0.57
N PHE A 45 6.05 0.65 -0.53
CA PHE A 45 7.20 1.52 -0.28
C PHE A 45 7.41 2.57 -1.39
N ILE A 46 7.25 2.18 -2.66
CA ILE A 46 7.36 3.10 -3.80
C ILE A 46 6.27 4.19 -3.72
N PHE A 47 5.02 3.81 -3.46
CA PHE A 47 3.92 4.76 -3.36
C PHE A 47 4.04 5.67 -2.15
N PHE A 48 4.58 5.17 -1.03
CA PHE A 48 4.93 6.03 0.10
C PHE A 48 5.94 7.11 -0.27
N ILE A 49 7.03 6.76 -0.96
CA ILE A 49 8.03 7.75 -1.42
C ILE A 49 7.40 8.78 -2.35
N ILE A 50 6.56 8.33 -3.28
CA ILE A 50 5.85 9.22 -4.21
C ILE A 50 4.91 10.15 -3.43
N ALA A 51 4.11 9.61 -2.51
CA ALA A 51 3.21 10.37 -1.65
C ALA A 51 3.97 11.40 -0.79
N PHE A 52 5.13 11.03 -0.25
CA PHE A 52 5.98 11.92 0.52
C PHE A 52 6.48 13.11 -0.32
N LYS A 53 7.00 12.85 -1.52
CA LYS A 53 7.45 13.91 -2.45
C LYS A 53 6.29 14.82 -2.85
N ILE A 54 5.15 14.23 -3.15
CA ILE A 54 3.92 14.94 -3.50
C ILE A 54 3.48 15.88 -2.37
N LEU A 55 3.44 15.36 -1.12
CA LEU A 55 3.07 16.15 0.06
C LEU A 55 4.08 17.27 0.33
N SER A 56 5.38 16.98 0.24
CA SER A 56 6.44 17.97 0.41
C SER A 56 6.34 19.11 -0.61
N ASN A 57 6.09 18.78 -1.89
CA ASN A 57 5.93 19.79 -2.93
C ASN A 57 4.68 20.64 -2.71
N LYS A 58 3.57 20.03 -2.28
CA LYS A 58 2.33 20.75 -1.96
C LYS A 58 2.54 21.72 -0.80
N LEU A 59 3.12 21.27 0.30
CA LEU A 59 3.38 22.11 1.48
C LEU A 59 4.30 23.28 1.13
N ARG A 60 5.36 23.07 0.35
CA ARG A 60 6.22 24.16 -0.13
C ARG A 60 5.47 25.17 -0.98
N SER A 61 4.62 24.70 -1.89
CA SER A 61 3.81 25.58 -2.75
C SER A 61 2.81 26.42 -1.96
N GLU A 62 2.23 25.89 -0.89
CA GLU A 62 1.22 26.57 -0.06
C GLU A 62 1.84 27.48 1.01
N SER A 63 3.15 27.41 1.24
CA SER A 63 3.86 28.13 2.30
C SER A 63 5.00 29.04 1.81
N ASN A 64 5.01 29.43 0.54
CA ASN A 64 6.11 30.19 -0.08
C ASN A 64 7.50 29.56 0.15
N GLY A 65 7.56 28.22 0.19
CA GLY A 65 8.78 27.45 0.37
C GLY A 65 9.15 27.10 1.82
N LEU A 66 8.43 27.62 2.83
CA LEU A 66 8.75 27.43 4.25
C LEU A 66 7.85 26.38 4.91
N ILE A 67 8.38 25.18 5.15
CA ILE A 67 7.67 24.14 5.91
C ILE A 67 7.84 24.43 7.41
N HIS A 68 6.84 25.03 8.04
CA HIS A 68 6.87 25.40 9.46
C HIS A 68 6.53 24.25 10.42
N CYS A 69 5.74 23.26 9.98
CA CYS A 69 5.27 22.17 10.84
C CYS A 69 5.38 20.82 10.13
N GLY A 70 6.02 19.85 10.80
CA GLY A 70 6.19 18.48 10.30
C GLY A 70 4.95 17.58 10.51
N MET A 71 3.89 18.08 11.14
CA MET A 71 2.69 17.32 11.47
C MET A 71 2.03 16.60 10.27
N PRO A 72 1.98 17.17 9.05
CA PRO A 72 1.46 16.45 7.90
C PRO A 72 2.28 15.20 7.53
N PHE A 73 3.60 15.23 7.73
CA PHE A 73 4.46 14.06 7.49
C PHE A 73 4.25 12.97 8.55
N VAL A 74 4.02 13.36 9.81
CA VAL A 74 3.65 12.41 10.87
C VAL A 74 2.33 11.73 10.53
N GLY A 75 1.34 12.49 10.05
CA GLY A 75 0.07 11.94 9.57
C GLY A 75 0.24 10.97 8.41
N LEU A 76 1.11 11.29 7.45
CA LEU A 76 1.43 10.40 6.33
C LEU A 76 2.07 9.09 6.78
N ILE A 77 3.06 9.17 7.68
CA ILE A 77 3.73 7.98 8.24
C ILE A 77 2.74 7.12 9.03
N GLY A 78 1.88 7.75 9.85
CA GLY A 78 0.86 7.04 10.61
C GLY A 78 -0.15 6.31 9.71
N LEU A 79 -0.61 6.97 8.64
CA LEU A 79 -1.49 6.36 7.64
C LEU A 79 -0.80 5.18 6.93
N GLU A 80 0.46 5.34 6.57
CA GLU A 80 1.26 4.30 5.92
C GLU A 80 1.40 3.06 6.80
N ILE A 81 1.69 3.23 8.10
CA ILE A 81 1.76 2.13 9.07
C ILE A 81 0.41 1.42 9.18
N LEU A 82 -0.69 2.17 9.24
CA LEU A 82 -2.04 1.61 9.30
C LEU A 82 -2.34 0.77 8.05
N ILE A 83 -2.00 1.27 6.86
CA ILE A 83 -2.17 0.53 5.60
C ILE A 83 -1.30 -0.73 5.59
N ALA A 84 -0.05 -0.65 6.04
CA ALA A 84 0.84 -1.81 6.13
C ALA A 84 0.28 -2.89 7.06
N ILE A 85 -0.31 -2.52 8.21
CA ILE A 85 -0.99 -3.44 9.12
C ILE A 85 -2.18 -4.12 8.40
N ILE A 86 -3.01 -3.35 7.69
CA ILE A 86 -4.15 -3.90 6.93
C ILE A 86 -3.66 -4.90 5.87
N ILE A 87 -2.61 -4.57 5.12
CA ILE A 87 -2.01 -5.47 4.12
C ILE A 87 -1.50 -6.75 4.78
N LEU A 88 -0.83 -6.65 5.93
CA LEU A 88 -0.36 -7.82 6.69
C LEU A 88 -1.52 -8.72 7.12
N VAL A 89 -2.62 -8.14 7.61
CA VAL A 89 -3.82 -8.89 7.98
C VAL A 89 -4.42 -9.60 6.76
N ILE A 90 -4.53 -8.91 5.62
CA ILE A 90 -5.02 -9.50 4.36
C ILE A 90 -4.12 -10.66 3.92
N ILE A 91 -2.80 -10.48 3.94
CA ILE A 91 -1.83 -11.52 3.58
C ILE A 91 -1.97 -12.72 4.51
N LEU A 92 -2.11 -12.50 5.83
CA LEU A 92 -2.28 -13.57 6.80
C LEU A 92 -3.54 -14.38 6.53
N ILE A 93 -4.69 -13.72 6.33
CA ILE A 93 -5.95 -14.38 5.99
C ILE A 93 -5.80 -15.20 4.71
N GLN A 94 -5.24 -14.61 3.67
CA GLN A 94 -5.01 -15.27 2.38
C GLN A 94 -4.05 -16.46 2.49
N TYR A 95 -3.01 -16.35 3.31
CA TYR A 95 -2.08 -17.43 3.61
C TYR A 95 -2.78 -18.61 4.30
N LEU A 96 -3.63 -18.34 5.29
CA LEU A 96 -4.41 -19.38 5.98
C LEU A 96 -5.37 -20.09 5.01
N ILE A 97 -6.04 -19.35 4.12
CA ILE A 97 -6.91 -19.92 3.08
C ILE A 97 -6.11 -20.85 2.16
N LYS A 98 -4.96 -20.39 1.65
CA LYS A 98 -4.08 -21.21 0.81
C LYS A 98 -3.65 -22.50 1.50
N ARG A 99 -3.26 -22.39 2.78
CA ARG A 99 -2.85 -23.54 3.58
C ARG A 99 -3.98 -24.55 3.77
N SER A 100 -5.22 -24.07 3.89
CA SER A 100 -6.39 -24.95 3.98
C SER A 100 -6.61 -25.75 2.70
N TYR A 101 -6.44 -25.13 1.52
CA TYR A 101 -6.60 -25.84 0.25
C TYR A 101 -5.49 -26.88 0.01
N ASN A 102 -4.26 -26.62 0.44
CA ASN A 102 -3.17 -27.59 0.31
C ASN A 102 -3.25 -28.78 1.29
N ARG A 103 -4.16 -28.75 2.28
CA ARG A 103 -4.35 -29.82 3.25
C ARG A 103 -5.45 -30.81 2.87
N ASN A 104 -6.34 -30.42 1.96
CA ASN A 104 -7.35 -31.28 1.34
C ASN A 104 -6.81 -31.86 0.03
#